data_AF-A0A813IVT5-F1
#
_entry.id   AF-A0A813IVT5-F1
#
_cell.length_a   1.000
_cell.length_b   1.000
_cell.length_c   1.000
_cell.angle_alpha   90.00
_cell.angle_beta   90.00
_cell.angle_gamma   90.00
#
_symmetry.space_group_name_H-M   'P 1'
#
loop_
_entity.id
_entity.type
_entity.pdbx_description
1 polymer ?
#
loop_
_entity_poly.entity_id
_entity_poly.type
_entity_poly.pdbx_seq_one_letter_code
_entity_poly.pdbx_strand_id
1 'polypeptide(L)'
;EMLPKAVEVMEKFHFADAFVTYGGCRALAMWLRDLPNGEMPNVHLRSALLRCMERLPITKDALQNCDPPLGKVVVKLQQNPKETVGNRKLAAQLVQRWLRQVLTPKPEDRSLDSLIAGEEEERTGNITRPEEETDESLKLLEEDSAKRMHPTIPIIKGHEYVVRPVPTDQPVPRHKDSLESNRGKLAEVLKAMSRPNKKAYRPYSVSIAGRTLNAH
;
A
#
# COMPACT_ATOMS: atom_id res chain seq x y z
N GLU A 1 41.74 7.37 8.57
CA GLU A 1 41.57 8.47 9.56
C GLU A 1 40.54 9.55 9.15
N MET A 2 40.17 9.72 7.88
CA MET A 2 39.24 10.79 7.46
C MET A 2 37.74 10.45 7.55
N LEU A 3 37.39 9.16 7.62
CA LEU A 3 35.99 8.72 7.62
C LEU A 3 35.15 9.29 8.78
N PRO A 4 35.61 9.29 10.05
CA PRO A 4 34.79 9.81 11.15
C PRO A 4 34.45 11.30 10.98
N LYS A 5 35.40 12.10 10.50
CA LYS A 5 35.19 13.53 10.22
C LYS A 5 34.17 13.74 9.09
N ALA A 6 34.26 12.95 8.03
CA ALA A 6 33.31 13.01 6.93
C ALA A 6 31.88 12.65 7.38
N VAL A 7 31.74 11.57 8.15
CA VAL A 7 30.45 11.15 8.73
C VAL A 7 29.87 12.24 9.62
N GLU A 8 30.67 12.83 10.50
CA GLU A 8 30.22 13.90 11.39
C GLU A 8 29.65 15.12 10.62
N VAL A 9 30.27 15.49 9.50
CA VAL A 9 29.78 16.57 8.64
C VAL A 9 28.51 16.16 7.91
N MET A 10 28.46 14.94 7.36
CA MET A 10 27.29 14.41 6.64
C MET A 10 26.07 14.22 7.54
N GLU A 11 26.26 13.96 8.83
CA GLU A 11 25.17 13.76 9.80
C GLU A 11 24.53 15.08 10.29
N LYS A 12 25.19 16.21 10.06
CA LYS A 12 24.66 17.54 10.41
C LYS A 12 23.64 17.98 9.37
N PHE A 13 22.38 18.14 9.79
CA PHE A 13 21.24 18.46 8.91
C PHE A 13 21.48 19.68 8.01
N HIS A 14 22.05 20.76 8.55
CA HIS A 14 22.36 21.99 7.82
C HIS A 14 23.29 21.79 6.62
N PHE A 15 24.09 20.72 6.61
CA PHE A 15 24.99 20.40 5.50
C PHE A 15 24.41 19.38 4.52
N ALA A 16 23.27 18.76 4.82
CA ALA A 16 22.73 17.67 4.02
C ALA A 16 22.33 18.11 2.60
N ASP A 17 21.61 19.23 2.47
CA ASP A 17 21.23 19.79 1.17
C ASP A 17 22.46 20.23 0.37
N ALA A 18 23.36 20.99 1.01
CA ALA A 18 24.60 21.45 0.39
C ALA A 18 25.45 20.27 -0.10
N PHE A 19 25.57 19.21 0.71
CA PHE A 19 26.31 18.01 0.34
C PHE A 19 25.77 17.36 -0.94
N VAL A 20 24.45 17.23 -1.07
CA VAL A 20 23.82 16.67 -2.29
C VAL A 20 24.04 17.60 -3.49
N THR A 21 23.79 18.90 -3.32
CA THR A 21 23.94 19.92 -4.38
C THR A 21 25.36 20.01 -4.93
N TYR A 22 26.38 19.92 -4.08
CA TYR A 22 27.79 20.01 -4.48
C TYR A 22 28.40 18.65 -4.86
N GLY A 23 27.59 17.68 -5.28
CA GLY A 23 28.07 16.42 -5.87
C GLY A 23 28.51 15.36 -4.86
N GLY A 24 28.07 15.46 -3.60
CA GLY A 24 28.36 14.47 -2.56
C GLY A 24 27.89 13.05 -2.92
N CYS A 25 26.82 12.91 -3.71
CA CYS A 25 26.37 11.61 -4.23
C CYS A 25 27.44 10.91 -5.10
N ARG A 26 28.21 11.69 -5.88
CA ARG A 26 29.33 11.15 -6.67
C ARG A 26 30.46 10.67 -5.75
N ALA A 27 30.78 11.43 -4.70
CA ALA A 27 31.79 11.02 -3.73
C ALA A 27 31.39 9.71 -3.03
N LEU A 28 30.12 9.57 -2.63
CA LEU A 28 29.59 8.33 -2.05
C LEU A 28 29.72 7.14 -3.01
N ALA A 29 29.33 7.33 -4.28
CA ALA A 29 29.44 6.29 -5.29
C ALA A 29 30.90 5.85 -5.50
N MET A 30 31.84 6.81 -5.50
CA MET A 30 33.28 6.55 -5.62
C MET A 30 33.88 5.84 -4.41
N TRP A 31 33.39 6.10 -3.20
CA TRP A 31 33.87 5.42 -1.99
C TRP A 31 33.28 4.02 -1.83
N LEU A 32 32.11 3.77 -2.40
CA LEU A 32 31.42 2.47 -2.35
C LEU A 32 31.73 1.55 -3.53
N ARG A 33 32.42 2.05 -4.57
CA ARG A 33 32.81 1.20 -5.71
C ARG A 33 33.76 0.09 -5.27
N ASP A 34 33.69 -1.04 -5.98
CA ASP A 34 34.69 -2.09 -5.83
C ASP A 34 36.08 -1.54 -6.19
N LEU A 35 37.07 -1.98 -5.42
CA LEU A 35 38.48 -1.66 -5.63
C LEU A 35 38.95 -2.23 -6.99
N PRO A 36 40.08 -1.78 -7.54
CA PRO A 36 40.61 -2.30 -8.81
C PRO A 36 40.86 -3.81 -8.83
N ASN A 37 41.05 -4.42 -7.65
CA ASN A 37 41.18 -5.86 -7.46
C ASN A 37 39.83 -6.61 -7.43
N GLY A 38 38.71 -5.91 -7.56
CA GLY A 38 37.36 -6.47 -7.50
C GLY A 38 36.82 -6.71 -6.09
N GLU A 39 37.54 -6.30 -5.05
CA GLU A 39 37.08 -6.41 -3.67
C GLU A 39 36.21 -5.22 -3.25
N MET A 40 35.26 -5.47 -2.36
CA MET A 40 34.46 -4.41 -1.78
C MET A 40 35.28 -3.56 -0.80
N PRO A 41 34.94 -2.29 -0.63
CA PRO A 41 35.55 -1.45 0.40
C PRO A 41 35.28 -2.01 1.82
N ASN A 42 36.00 -1.47 2.81
CA ASN A 42 35.89 -1.89 4.20
C ASN A 42 34.43 -1.90 4.69
N VAL A 43 34.02 -2.97 5.41
CA VAL A 43 32.66 -3.13 5.95
C VAL A 43 32.23 -1.92 6.78
N HIS A 44 33.12 -1.39 7.63
CA HIS A 44 32.84 -0.24 8.48
C HIS A 44 32.53 1.02 7.66
N LEU A 45 33.30 1.25 6.58
CA LEU A 45 33.04 2.33 5.63
C LEU A 45 31.67 2.15 4.98
N ARG A 46 31.38 0.96 4.45
CA ARG A 46 30.09 0.66 3.81
C ARG A 46 28.90 0.88 4.75
N SER A 47 28.98 0.37 5.97
CA SER A 47 27.92 0.53 6.97
C SER A 47 27.71 2.00 7.38
N ALA A 48 28.79 2.77 7.56
CA ALA A 48 28.68 4.19 7.89
C ALA A 48 28.00 4.99 6.77
N LEU A 49 28.46 4.80 5.53
CA LEU A 49 27.91 5.53 4.37
C LEU A 49 26.45 5.16 4.10
N LEU A 50 26.07 3.88 4.22
CA LEU A 50 24.68 3.45 4.07
C LEU A 50 23.76 4.14 5.09
N ARG A 51 24.17 4.25 6.36
CA ARG A 51 23.42 4.97 7.40
C ARG A 51 23.32 6.46 7.14
N CYS A 52 24.41 7.10 6.71
CA CYS A 52 24.38 8.52 6.35
C CYS A 52 23.38 8.78 5.21
N MET A 53 23.36 7.92 4.18
CA MET A 53 22.45 8.05 3.04
C MET A 53 20.96 7.95 3.40
N GLU A 54 20.60 7.34 4.54
CA GLU A 54 19.20 7.31 5.00
C GLU A 54 18.66 8.69 5.37
N ARG A 55 19.55 9.62 5.76
CA ARG A 55 19.21 10.97 6.23
C ARG A 55 19.41 12.04 5.17
N LEU A 56 20.14 11.74 4.10
CA LEU A 56 20.43 12.69 3.04
C LEU A 56 19.21 12.89 2.12
N PRO A 57 18.90 14.14 1.72
CA PRO A 57 17.83 14.47 0.78
C PRO A 57 18.27 14.21 -0.66
N ILE A 58 18.57 12.94 -0.97
CA ILE A 58 19.03 12.53 -2.30
C ILE A 58 17.85 12.61 -3.28
N THR A 59 18.00 13.43 -4.33
CA THR A 59 17.01 13.64 -5.39
C THR A 59 17.22 12.69 -6.57
N LYS A 60 16.17 12.54 -7.41
CA LYS A 60 16.23 11.78 -8.67
C LYS A 60 17.38 12.23 -9.56
N ASP A 61 17.56 13.54 -9.71
CA ASP A 61 18.61 14.12 -10.55
C ASP A 61 20.01 13.80 -10.01
N ALA A 62 20.21 13.90 -8.68
CA ALA A 62 21.49 13.58 -8.06
C ALA A 62 21.86 12.09 -8.20
N LEU A 63 20.87 11.20 -8.25
CA LEU A 63 21.08 9.76 -8.49
C LEU A 63 21.46 9.44 -9.94
N GLN A 64 20.94 10.20 -10.91
CA GLN A 64 21.16 9.98 -12.34
C GLN A 64 22.43 10.67 -12.84
N ASN A 65 22.75 11.86 -12.32
CA ASN A 65 23.85 12.70 -12.81
C ASN A 65 25.23 12.33 -12.24
N CYS A 66 25.34 11.26 -11.45
CA CYS A 66 26.63 10.78 -10.96
C CYS A 66 27.21 9.66 -11.84
N ASP A 67 28.53 9.69 -12.03
CA ASP A 67 29.30 8.63 -12.68
C ASP A 67 30.37 8.09 -11.71
N PRO A 68 30.28 6.82 -11.28
CA PRO A 68 29.23 5.85 -11.57
C PRO A 68 27.88 6.20 -10.88
N PRO A 69 26.73 5.77 -11.44
CA PRO A 69 25.43 6.03 -10.82
C PRO A 69 25.31 5.41 -9.44
N LEU A 70 25.03 6.23 -8.41
CA LEU A 70 24.98 5.82 -7.01
C LEU A 70 23.99 4.67 -6.79
N GLY A 71 22.80 4.75 -7.41
CA GLY A 71 21.80 3.70 -7.32
C GLY A 71 22.31 2.34 -7.79
N LYS A 72 23.10 2.29 -8.88
CA LYS A 72 23.69 1.04 -9.39
C LYS A 72 24.74 0.48 -8.43
N VAL A 73 25.55 1.33 -7.84
CA VAL A 73 26.57 0.93 -6.84
C VAL A 73 25.90 0.31 -5.62
N VAL A 74 24.82 0.92 -5.11
CA VAL A 74 24.08 0.41 -3.95
C VAL A 74 23.33 -0.89 -4.26
N VAL A 75 22.76 -1.04 -5.47
CA VAL A 75 22.17 -2.32 -5.91
C VAL A 75 23.21 -3.45 -5.94
N LYS A 76 24.44 -3.17 -6.42
CA LYS A 76 25.52 -4.17 -6.38
C LYS A 76 25.85 -4.61 -4.96
N LEU A 77 25.95 -3.66 -4.02
CA LEU A 77 26.16 -3.98 -2.61
C LEU A 77 25.01 -4.82 -2.04
N GLN A 78 23.77 -4.47 -2.36
CA GLN A 78 22.58 -5.24 -1.95
C GLN A 78 22.64 -6.69 -2.45
N GLN A 79 23.06 -6.91 -3.70
CA GLN A 79 23.09 -8.23 -4.33
C GLN A 79 24.34 -9.05 -3.98
N ASN A 80 25.38 -8.43 -3.42
CA ASN A 80 26.64 -9.11 -3.16
C ASN A 80 26.51 -10.15 -2.02
N PRO A 81 26.86 -11.43 -2.25
CA PRO A 81 26.77 -12.46 -1.22
C PRO A 81 27.75 -12.24 -0.06
N LYS A 82 28.89 -11.56 -0.30
CA LYS A 82 29.91 -11.25 0.72
C LYS A 82 29.53 -10.06 1.60
N GLU A 83 28.43 -9.37 1.30
CA GLU A 83 27.91 -8.26 2.11
C GLU A 83 27.23 -8.78 3.39
N THR A 84 27.26 -7.98 4.45
CA THR A 84 26.56 -8.28 5.70
C THR A 84 25.04 -8.18 5.52
N VAL A 85 24.29 -9.00 6.26
CA VAL A 85 22.81 -9.01 6.19
C VAL A 85 22.22 -7.63 6.51
N GLY A 86 22.78 -6.93 7.50
CA GLY A 86 22.33 -5.60 7.89
C GLY A 86 22.51 -4.57 6.79
N ASN A 87 23.69 -4.54 6.15
CA ASN A 87 23.95 -3.63 5.04
C ASN A 87 23.09 -3.95 3.81
N ARG A 88 22.88 -5.23 3.48
CA ARG A 88 21.96 -5.61 2.38
C ARG A 88 20.54 -5.10 2.62
N LYS A 89 20.06 -5.15 3.87
CA LYS A 89 18.75 -4.63 4.24
C LYS A 89 18.67 -3.11 4.09
N LEU A 90 19.66 -2.37 4.58
CA LEU A 90 19.73 -0.90 4.41
C LEU A 90 19.82 -0.51 2.94
N ALA A 91 20.67 -1.18 2.17
CA ALA A 91 20.80 -0.96 0.73
C ALA A 91 19.47 -1.20 0.00
N ALA A 92 18.77 -2.30 0.31
CA ALA A 92 17.45 -2.58 -0.27
C ALA A 92 16.43 -1.48 0.06
N GLN A 93 16.41 -0.98 1.28
CA GLN A 93 15.51 0.10 1.69
C GLN A 93 15.79 1.41 0.94
N LEU A 94 17.07 1.77 0.79
CA LEU A 94 17.49 2.94 0.02
C LEU A 94 17.10 2.80 -1.46
N VAL A 95 17.39 1.65 -2.08
CA VAL A 95 17.02 1.38 -3.47
C VAL A 95 15.51 1.49 -3.67
N GLN A 96 14.70 0.91 -2.79
CA GLN A 96 13.24 1.02 -2.88
C GLN A 96 12.75 2.46 -2.72
N ARG A 97 13.34 3.23 -1.80
CA ARG A 97 13.01 4.65 -1.63
C ARG A 97 13.30 5.45 -2.90
N TRP A 98 14.48 5.26 -3.47
CA TRP A 98 14.90 5.96 -4.67
C TRP A 98 14.14 5.52 -5.92
N LEU A 99 13.81 4.23 -6.05
CA LEU A 99 12.99 3.73 -7.14
C LEU A 99 11.62 4.40 -7.15
N ARG A 100 10.99 4.56 -5.98
CA ARG A 100 9.75 5.34 -5.85
C ARG A 100 9.93 6.79 -6.30
N GLN A 101 11.02 7.45 -5.93
CA GLN A 101 11.30 8.83 -6.38
C GLN A 101 11.49 8.94 -7.90
N VAL A 102 12.07 7.90 -8.52
CA VAL A 102 12.32 7.87 -9.97
C VAL A 102 11.04 7.59 -10.75
N LEU A 103 10.23 6.64 -10.28
CA LEU A 103 9.00 6.14 -10.93
C LEU A 103 7.77 6.99 -10.64
N THR A 104 7.76 7.81 -9.59
CA THR A 104 6.63 8.72 -9.33
C THR A 104 6.60 9.76 -10.45
N PRO A 105 5.59 9.76 -11.33
CA PRO A 105 5.48 10.78 -12.36
C PRO A 105 5.26 12.13 -11.66
N LYS A 106 5.93 13.17 -12.16
CA LYS A 106 5.67 14.52 -11.66
C LYS A 106 4.21 14.88 -11.97
N PRO A 107 3.58 15.71 -11.13
CA PRO A 107 2.20 16.14 -11.38
C PRO A 107 2.02 16.79 -12.76
N GLU A 108 3.06 17.45 -13.29
CA GLU A 108 3.09 17.99 -14.66
C GLU A 108 3.03 16.91 -15.76
N ASP A 109 3.68 15.75 -15.56
CA ASP A 109 3.77 14.66 -16.54
C ASP A 109 2.51 13.78 -16.59
N ARG A 110 1.69 13.79 -15.53
CA ARG A 110 0.43 13.03 -15.47
C ARG A 110 -0.55 13.44 -16.58
N SER A 111 -0.45 14.67 -17.07
CA SER A 111 -1.32 15.23 -18.10
C SER A 111 -1.18 14.55 -19.46
N LEU A 112 -0.05 13.91 -19.76
CA LEU A 112 0.20 13.25 -21.05
C LEU A 112 -0.15 11.75 -21.00
N ASP A 113 0.20 11.06 -19.91
CA ASP A 113 -0.14 9.65 -19.71
C ASP A 113 -1.65 9.44 -19.55
N SER A 114 -2.38 10.38 -18.94
CA SER A 114 -3.85 10.34 -18.85
C SER A 114 -4.57 10.47 -20.20
N LEU A 115 -3.90 10.99 -21.23
CA LEU A 115 -4.44 11.11 -22.58
C LEU A 115 -4.15 9.88 -23.46
N ILE A 116 -3.11 9.12 -23.12
CA ILE A 116 -2.63 7.96 -23.90
C ILE A 116 -3.19 6.65 -23.32
N ALA A 117 -3.35 6.56 -21.99
CA ALA A 117 -4.00 5.43 -21.33
C ALA A 117 -5.53 5.61 -21.39
N GLY A 118 -6.11 5.34 -22.56
CA GLY A 118 -7.55 5.16 -22.68
C GLY A 118 -8.04 4.09 -21.71
N GLU A 119 -9.06 4.46 -20.92
CA GLU A 119 -9.90 3.55 -20.14
C GLU A 119 -9.21 2.79 -19.00
N GLU A 120 -8.90 3.47 -17.89
CA GLU A 120 -9.01 2.90 -16.54
C GLU A 120 -8.96 4.00 -15.46
N GLU A 121 -9.54 5.18 -15.74
CA GLU A 121 -9.81 6.13 -14.66
C GLU A 121 -10.90 5.53 -13.76
N GLU A 122 -10.42 4.97 -12.66
CA GLU A 122 -11.09 4.99 -11.38
C GLU A 122 -11.94 6.25 -11.33
N ARG A 123 -13.26 6.08 -11.35
CA ARG A 123 -14.20 7.13 -11.02
C ARG A 123 -13.89 7.56 -9.59
N THR A 124 -12.92 8.45 -9.40
CA THR A 124 -12.93 9.39 -8.29
C THR A 124 -14.12 10.29 -8.60
N GLY A 125 -15.32 9.76 -8.35
CA GLY A 125 -16.51 10.59 -8.31
C GLY A 125 -16.16 11.73 -7.38
N ASN A 126 -16.21 12.95 -7.88
CA ASN A 126 -16.27 14.12 -7.02
C ASN A 126 -17.51 13.91 -6.16
N ILE A 127 -17.33 13.30 -4.99
CA ILE A 127 -18.33 13.24 -3.94
C ILE A 127 -18.49 14.70 -3.57
N THR A 128 -19.61 15.32 -3.94
CA THR A 128 -20.03 16.57 -3.35
C THR A 128 -20.13 16.29 -1.86
N ARG A 129 -19.12 16.71 -1.10
CA ARG A 129 -19.13 16.55 0.35
C ARG A 129 -20.44 17.20 0.82
N PRO A 130 -21.33 16.48 1.52
CA PRO A 130 -22.51 17.11 2.09
C PRO A 130 -22.04 18.32 2.90
N GLU A 131 -22.75 19.43 2.77
CA GLU A 131 -22.43 20.66 3.49
C GLU A 131 -22.23 20.32 4.98
N GLU A 132 -21.14 20.84 5.57
CA GLU A 132 -20.84 20.58 6.98
C GLU A 132 -22.00 21.06 7.85
N GLU A 133 -22.49 20.21 8.76
CA GLU A 133 -23.51 20.60 9.73
C GLU A 133 -22.90 21.63 10.70
N THR A 134 -23.22 22.91 10.48
CA THR A 134 -22.83 24.02 11.35
C THR A 134 -23.92 24.27 12.40
N ASP A 135 -23.56 24.91 13.51
CA ASP A 135 -24.54 25.26 14.57
C ASP A 135 -25.69 26.13 14.04
N GLU A 136 -25.44 26.93 13.01
CA GLU A 136 -26.46 27.75 12.36
C GLU A 136 -27.42 26.91 11.51
N SER A 137 -26.92 25.89 10.79
CA SER A 137 -27.78 25.02 9.99
C SER A 137 -28.67 24.12 10.86
N LEU A 138 -28.18 23.69 12.02
CA LEU A 138 -28.98 22.95 13.01
C LEU A 138 -30.12 23.80 13.58
N LYS A 139 -29.85 25.06 13.96
CA LYS A 139 -30.89 25.98 14.44
C LYS A 139 -31.98 26.24 13.41
N LEU A 140 -31.60 26.40 12.14
CA LEU A 140 -32.56 26.59 11.05
C LEU A 140 -33.45 25.35 10.88
N LEU A 141 -32.88 24.15 11.01
CA LEU A 141 -33.61 22.87 10.98
C LEU A 141 -34.60 22.73 12.15
N GLU A 142 -34.21 23.18 13.34
CA GLU A 142 -35.10 23.19 14.52
C GLU A 142 -36.26 24.17 14.35
N GLU A 143 -36.00 25.38 13.85
CA GLU A 143 -37.06 26.36 13.55
C GLU A 143 -38.04 25.85 12.49
N ASP A 144 -37.51 25.20 11.44
CA ASP A 144 -38.34 24.63 10.39
C ASP A 144 -39.15 23.43 10.91
N SER A 145 -38.55 22.61 11.77
CA SER A 145 -39.26 21.51 12.46
C SER A 145 -40.39 22.03 13.35
N ALA A 146 -40.17 23.14 14.07
CA ALA A 146 -41.18 23.75 14.94
C ALA A 146 -42.37 24.34 14.17
N LYS A 147 -42.16 24.75 12.90
CA LYS A 147 -43.23 25.26 12.02
C LYS A 147 -44.09 24.15 11.42
N ARG A 148 -43.66 22.89 11.45
CA ARG A 148 -44.38 21.77 10.84
C ARG A 148 -45.50 21.28 11.77
N MET A 149 -46.70 21.12 11.20
CA MET A 149 -47.86 20.57 11.92
C MET A 149 -47.72 19.08 12.25
N HIS A 150 -46.82 18.36 11.58
CA HIS A 150 -46.62 16.93 11.74
C HIS A 150 -45.12 16.55 11.81
N PRO A 151 -44.75 15.53 12.61
CA PRO A 151 -43.37 15.02 12.67
C PRO A 151 -42.92 14.39 11.35
N THR A 152 -41.62 14.50 11.03
CA THR A 152 -41.03 13.83 9.86
C THR A 152 -40.54 12.43 10.24
N ILE A 153 -40.77 11.44 9.36
CA ILE A 153 -40.31 10.07 9.55
C ILE A 153 -38.80 9.99 9.27
N PRO A 154 -37.97 9.44 10.18
CA PRO A 154 -36.55 9.29 9.94
C PRO A 154 -36.29 8.31 8.80
N ILE A 155 -35.53 8.73 7.80
CA ILE A 155 -35.09 7.88 6.69
C ILE A 155 -33.72 7.31 7.05
N ILE A 156 -33.63 5.98 7.16
CA ILE A 156 -32.35 5.29 7.34
C ILE A 156 -31.58 5.42 6.02
N LYS A 157 -30.55 6.28 6.00
CA LYS A 157 -29.63 6.37 4.85
C LYS A 157 -28.83 5.06 4.79
N GLY A 158 -28.97 4.33 3.69
CA GLY A 158 -28.12 3.16 3.43
C GLY A 158 -26.66 3.58 3.29
N HIS A 159 -25.73 2.73 3.73
CA HIS A 159 -24.30 2.89 3.48
C HIS A 159 -23.98 2.45 2.04
N GLU A 160 -24.48 3.19 1.04
CA GLU A 160 -24.10 2.96 -0.34
C GLU A 160 -22.76 3.64 -0.59
N TYR A 161 -21.70 2.83 -0.61
CA TYR A 161 -20.34 3.34 -0.86
C TYR A 161 -20.17 3.62 -2.35
N VAL A 162 -20.09 4.90 -2.71
CA VAL A 162 -19.75 5.36 -4.07
C VAL A 162 -18.30 5.00 -4.42
N VAL A 163 -17.42 5.00 -3.42
CA VAL A 163 -16.01 4.64 -3.56
C VAL A 163 -15.72 3.40 -2.71
N ARG A 164 -15.26 2.33 -3.37
CA ARG A 164 -14.84 1.12 -2.67
C ARG A 164 -13.50 1.39 -1.98
N PRO A 165 -13.36 1.11 -0.67
CA PRO A 165 -12.07 1.27 0.00
C PRO A 165 -11.07 0.29 -0.61
N VAL A 166 -9.86 0.78 -0.87
CA VAL A 166 -8.76 -0.08 -1.34
C VAL A 166 -8.30 -0.93 -0.16
N PRO A 167 -8.36 -2.28 -0.24
CA PRO A 167 -7.88 -3.14 0.82
C PRO A 167 -6.38 -2.93 1.05
N THR A 168 -5.96 -2.70 2.30
CA THR A 168 -4.54 -2.61 2.67
C THR A 168 -3.84 -3.96 2.54
N ASP A 169 -4.58 -5.04 2.75
CA ASP A 169 -4.05 -6.40 2.68
C ASP A 169 -4.25 -7.01 1.29
N GLN A 170 -3.17 -7.55 0.74
CA GLN A 170 -3.25 -8.38 -0.46
C GLN A 170 -3.99 -9.67 -0.12
N PRO A 171 -5.00 -10.07 -0.92
CA PRO A 171 -5.68 -11.33 -0.70
C PRO A 171 -4.68 -12.47 -0.83
N VAL A 172 -4.46 -13.19 0.28
CA VAL A 172 -3.59 -14.38 0.28
C VAL A 172 -4.18 -15.38 -0.72
N PRO A 173 -3.41 -15.81 -1.74
CA PRO A 173 -3.91 -16.79 -2.70
C PRO A 173 -4.29 -18.06 -1.95
N ARG A 174 -5.59 -18.35 -1.90
CA ARG A 174 -6.09 -19.61 -1.34
C ARG A 174 -5.68 -20.71 -2.30
N HIS A 175 -4.65 -21.47 -1.94
CA HIS A 175 -4.34 -22.71 -2.63
C HIS A 175 -5.53 -23.66 -2.50
N LYS A 176 -5.98 -24.22 -3.62
CA LYS A 176 -6.99 -25.28 -3.58
C LYS A 176 -6.39 -26.46 -2.84
N ASP A 177 -6.98 -26.81 -1.70
CA ASP A 177 -6.64 -28.04 -0.98
C ASP A 177 -6.79 -29.22 -1.95
N SER A 178 -5.80 -30.11 -1.99
CA SER A 178 -5.88 -31.33 -2.79
C SER A 178 -7.11 -32.15 -2.39
N LEU A 179 -7.83 -32.68 -3.38
CA LEU A 179 -9.02 -33.53 -3.17
C LEU A 179 -8.69 -34.81 -2.37
N GLU A 180 -7.43 -35.24 -2.37
CA GLU A 180 -6.99 -36.40 -1.61
C GLU A 180 -6.73 -36.08 -0.13
N SER A 181 -6.52 -34.81 0.21
CA SER A 181 -6.31 -34.35 1.58
C SER A 181 -7.60 -34.47 2.39
N ASN A 182 -7.48 -34.75 3.69
CA ASN A 182 -8.60 -34.81 4.63
C ASN A 182 -9.44 -33.51 4.60
N ARG A 183 -8.79 -32.35 4.38
CA ARG A 183 -9.46 -31.05 4.24
C ARG A 183 -10.28 -30.94 2.95
N GLY A 184 -9.75 -31.44 1.83
CA GLY A 184 -10.44 -31.48 0.54
C GLY A 184 -11.68 -32.37 0.57
N LYS A 185 -11.55 -33.58 1.15
CA LYS A 185 -12.67 -34.51 1.35
C LYS A 185 -13.77 -33.90 2.23
N LEU A 186 -13.40 -33.23 3.32
CA LEU A 186 -14.35 -32.54 4.18
C LEU A 186 -15.09 -31.41 3.46
N ALA A 187 -14.37 -30.62 2.64
CA ALA A 187 -14.97 -29.55 1.85
C ALA A 187 -16.00 -30.08 0.84
N GLU A 188 -15.74 -31.26 0.24
CA GLU A 188 -16.68 -31.92 -0.67
C GLU A 188 -17.95 -32.39 0.06
N VAL A 189 -17.80 -32.96 1.26
CA VAL A 189 -18.93 -33.35 2.11
C VAL A 189 -19.76 -32.13 2.51
N LEU A 190 -19.13 -31.04 2.95
CA LEU A 190 -19.82 -29.80 3.30
C LEU A 190 -20.56 -29.20 2.09
N LYS A 191 -19.97 -29.26 0.90
CA LYS A 191 -20.61 -28.82 -0.35
C LYS A 191 -21.81 -29.68 -0.71
N ALA A 192 -21.76 -30.98 -0.45
CA ALA A 192 -22.91 -31.87 -0.63
C ALA A 192 -24.02 -31.55 0.39
N MET A 193 -23.66 -31.22 1.63
CA MET A 193 -24.61 -30.85 2.69
C MET A 193 -25.21 -29.46 2.51
N SER A 194 -24.48 -28.50 1.92
CA SER A 194 -24.98 -27.14 1.69
C SER A 194 -25.91 -27.03 0.48
N ARG A 195 -26.09 -28.12 -0.29
CA ARG A 195 -27.03 -28.12 -1.41
C ARG A 195 -28.45 -28.07 -0.85
N PRO A 196 -29.25 -27.04 -1.21
CA PRO A 196 -30.62 -26.97 -0.75
C PRO A 196 -31.38 -28.22 -1.21
N ASN A 197 -32.07 -28.87 -0.26
CA ASN A 197 -32.86 -30.06 -0.55
C ASN A 197 -33.97 -29.70 -1.54
N LYS A 198 -33.96 -30.31 -2.73
CA LYS A 198 -34.99 -30.07 -3.76
C LYS A 198 -36.39 -30.48 -3.33
N LYS A 199 -36.52 -31.27 -2.27
CA LYS A 199 -37.80 -31.47 -1.60
C LYS A 199 -38.10 -30.23 -0.76
N ALA A 200 -38.99 -29.38 -1.26
CA ALA A 200 -39.56 -28.29 -0.47
C ALA A 200 -40.03 -28.88 0.88
N TYR A 201 -39.52 -28.32 1.98
CA TYR A 201 -40.03 -28.62 3.31
C TYR A 201 -41.52 -28.23 3.31
N ARG A 202 -42.40 -29.23 3.22
CA ARG A 202 -43.83 -29.06 3.41
C ARG A 202 -44.08 -29.26 4.90
N PRO A 203 -44.47 -28.24 5.67
CA PRO A 203 -44.99 -28.49 7.00
C PRO A 203 -46.17 -29.46 6.86
N TYR A 204 -46.27 -30.43 7.77
CA TYR A 204 -47.46 -31.28 7.86
C TYR A 204 -48.68 -30.36 7.95
N SER A 205 -49.59 -30.45 6.97
CA SER A 205 -50.86 -29.74 7.06
C SER A 205 -51.70 -30.43 8.12
N VAL A 206 -51.65 -29.92 9.34
CA VAL A 206 -52.52 -30.39 10.42
C VAL A 206 -53.92 -29.86 10.10
N SER A 207 -54.84 -30.76 9.73
CA SER A 207 -56.23 -30.37 9.47
C SER A 207 -56.91 -30.08 10.81
N ILE A 208 -57.20 -28.81 11.09
CA ILE A 208 -57.92 -28.38 12.30
C ILE A 208 -59.37 -28.93 12.31
N ALA A 209 -59.87 -29.40 11.17
CA ALA A 209 -61.21 -30.00 11.03
C ALA A 209 -61.25 -31.54 11.14
N GLY A 210 -60.12 -32.22 11.43
CA GLY A 210 -60.11 -33.65 11.77
C GLY A 210 -60.43 -34.65 10.63
N ARG A 211 -60.43 -34.23 9.36
CA ARG A 211 -60.98 -35.07 8.25
C ARG A 211 -60.05 -36.15 7.67
N THR A 212 -58.84 -36.34 8.19
CA THR A 212 -57.86 -37.26 7.59
C THR A 212 -57.41 -38.39 8.53
N LEU A 213 -58.07 -38.58 9.66
CA LEU A 213 -57.83 -39.74 10.53
C LEU A 213 -58.88 -40.81 10.25
N ASN A 214 -58.77 -41.49 9.11
CA ASN A 214 -59.42 -42.79 8.93
C ASN A 214 -58.33 -43.81 8.65
N ALA A 215 -58.11 -44.65 9.67
CA ALA A 215 -57.21 -45.77 9.67
C ALA A 215 -57.81 -46.96 8.90
N HIS A 216 -56.97 -47.63 8.12
CA HIS A 216 -57.05 -49.05 7.81
C HIS A 216 -55.63 -49.61 7.78
#